data_AF-A0A6N9V9T7-F1
#
_entry.id   AF-A0A6N9V9T7-F1
#
_cell.length_a   1.000
_cell.length_b   1.000
_cell.length_c   1.000
_cell.angle_alpha   90.00
_cell.angle_beta   90.00
_cell.angle_gamma   90.00
#
_symmetry.space_group_name_H-M   'P 1'
#
loop_
_entity.id
_entity.type
_entity.pdbx_description
1 polymer ?
#
loop_
_entity_poly.entity_id
_entity_poly.type
_entity_poly.pdbx_seq_one_letter_code
_entity_poly.pdbx_strand_id
1 'polypeptide(L)' 'SGAAAEDDGSTAAGGYHPYKPYCTVCNKDLTTVTAYDDETTELTYTCACGHGETVELSTFDHGKLVWKVDWPMR' A
#
# COMPACT_ATOMS: atom_id res chain seq x y z
N SER A 1 -27.34 -7.55 -0.92
CA SER A 1 -26.15 -8.40 -1.13
C SER A 1 -25.07 -7.55 -1.76
N GLY A 2 -24.21 -6.94 -0.96
CA GLY A 2 -23.07 -6.15 -1.45
C GLY A 2 -21.80 -6.89 -1.09
N ALA A 3 -21.20 -7.59 -2.05
CA ALA A 3 -19.87 -8.15 -1.85
C ALA A 3 -18.89 -6.98 -1.86
N ALA A 4 -18.36 -6.62 -0.69
CA ALA A 4 -17.10 -5.89 -0.66
C ALA A 4 -16.08 -6.80 -1.34
N ALA A 5 -15.51 -6.36 -2.47
CA ALA A 5 -14.38 -7.05 -3.06
C ALA A 5 -13.30 -7.09 -1.98
N GLU A 6 -13.02 -8.31 -1.48
CA GLU A 6 -12.08 -8.48 -0.39
C GLU A 6 -10.70 -8.10 -0.91
N ASP A 7 -10.14 -7.07 -0.29
CA ASP A 7 -8.92 -6.42 -0.72
C ASP A 7 -7.72 -7.24 -0.23
N ASP A 8 -7.38 -8.30 -0.96
CA ASP A 8 -6.36 -9.28 -0.58
C ASP A 8 -4.91 -8.76 -0.61
N GLY A 9 -4.68 -7.44 -0.73
CA GLY A 9 -3.36 -6.79 -0.81
C GLY A 9 -2.89 -6.50 -2.23
N SER A 10 -2.13 -5.40 -2.41
CA SER A 10 -1.73 -4.95 -3.74
C SER A 10 -0.64 -5.87 -4.31
N THR A 11 -1.00 -6.62 -5.35
CA THR A 11 -0.06 -7.42 -6.16
C THR A 11 0.35 -6.64 -7.40
N ALA A 12 1.46 -5.91 -7.32
CA ALA A 12 2.17 -5.45 -8.50
C ALA A 12 3.62 -5.94 -8.47
N ALA A 13 4.37 -5.66 -9.53
CA ALA A 13 5.61 -6.31 -9.96
C ALA A 13 6.74 -6.50 -8.91
N GLY A 14 6.61 -5.98 -7.69
CA GLY A 14 7.54 -6.15 -6.56
C GLY A 14 7.14 -7.20 -5.52
N GLY A 15 5.99 -7.87 -5.66
CA GLY A 15 5.53 -8.90 -4.73
C GLY A 15 4.29 -8.48 -3.95
N TYR A 16 4.01 -9.25 -2.89
CA TYR A 16 2.89 -8.98 -2.01
C TYR A 16 3.26 -7.90 -1.00
N HIS A 17 2.40 -6.91 -0.73
CA HIS A 17 2.58 -5.92 0.34
C HIS A 17 1.30 -5.85 1.20
N PRO A 18 1.40 -5.94 2.54
CA PRO A 18 0.23 -6.05 3.42
C PRO A 18 -0.32 -4.67 3.78
N TYR A 19 0.34 -3.62 3.27
CA TYR A 19 0.12 -2.24 3.60
C TYR A 19 -0.43 -1.56 2.37
N LYS A 20 -1.57 -0.90 2.54
CA LYS A 20 -2.22 -0.08 1.53
C LYS A 20 -2.13 1.38 1.94
N PRO A 21 -1.31 2.19 1.26
CA PRO A 21 -1.32 3.63 1.49
C PRO A 21 -2.66 4.22 1.06
N TYR A 22 -3.15 5.21 1.79
CA TYR A 22 -4.16 6.11 1.28
C TYR A 22 -3.48 7.18 0.44
N CYS A 23 -4.07 7.52 -0.70
CA CYS A 23 -3.50 8.55 -1.55
C CYS A 23 -3.59 9.92 -0.89
N THR A 24 -2.47 10.62 -0.70
CA THR A 24 -2.41 11.95 -0.08
C THR A 24 -3.19 13.03 -0.85
N VAL A 25 -3.44 12.80 -2.15
CA VAL A 25 -4.22 13.71 -3.01
C VAL A 25 -5.73 13.44 -2.92
N CYS A 26 -6.16 12.19 -3.10
CA CYS A 26 -7.59 11.87 -3.22
C CYS A 26 -8.19 11.15 -2.01
N ASN A 27 -7.37 10.83 -1.01
CA ASN A 27 -7.72 10.14 0.23
C ASN A 27 -8.39 8.77 0.02
N LYS A 28 -8.05 8.07 -1.07
CA LYS A 28 -8.54 6.73 -1.41
C LYS A 28 -7.41 5.72 -1.38
N ASP A 29 -7.75 4.48 -1.05
CA ASP A 29 -6.88 3.29 -1.07
C ASP A 29 -6.86 2.59 -2.44
N LEU A 30 -7.22 3.31 -3.51
CA LEU A 30 -7.11 2.84 -4.90
C LEU A 30 -5.65 2.95 -5.37
N THR A 31 -4.75 2.39 -4.57
CA THR A 31 -3.30 2.48 -4.72
C THR A 31 -2.68 1.13 -5.02
N THR A 32 -1.64 1.15 -5.83
CA THR A 32 -0.79 0.02 -6.16
C THR A 32 0.62 0.34 -5.69
N VAL A 33 1.13 -0.44 -4.72
CA VAL A 33 2.54 -0.38 -4.30
C VAL A 33 3.39 -0.91 -5.44
N THR A 34 4.42 -0.18 -5.83
CA THR A 34 5.29 -0.51 -6.97
C THR A 34 6.72 -0.85 -6.55
N ALA A 35 7.16 -0.39 -5.38
CA ALA A 35 8.46 -0.72 -4.82
C ALA A 35 8.45 -0.58 -3.29
N TYR A 36 9.30 -1.36 -2.63
CA TYR A 36 9.68 -1.20 -1.23
C TYR A 36 11.18 -1.43 -1.10
N ASP A 37 11.85 -0.57 -0.34
CA ASP A 37 13.27 -0.65 -0.04
C ASP A 37 13.46 -1.00 1.44
N ASP A 38 14.04 -2.17 1.71
CA ASP A 38 14.23 -2.69 3.07
C ASP A 38 15.28 -1.91 3.89
N GLU A 39 16.22 -1.22 3.23
CA GLU A 39 17.31 -0.48 3.91
C GLU A 39 16.84 0.88 4.41
N THR A 40 16.01 1.54 3.61
CA THR A 40 15.53 2.92 3.86
C THR A 40 14.09 2.96 4.38
N THR A 41 13.36 1.85 4.30
CA THR A 41 11.90 1.77 4.55
C THR A 41 11.05 2.62 3.61
N GLU A 42 11.59 3.00 2.45
CA GLU A 42 10.84 3.74 1.44
C GLU A 42 9.84 2.84 0.71
N LEU A 43 8.58 3.27 0.67
CA LEU A 43 7.49 2.64 -0.08
C LEU A 43 7.05 3.56 -1.20
N THR A 44 7.09 3.06 -2.44
CA THR A 44 6.59 3.79 -3.62
C THR A 44 5.26 3.21 -4.04
N TYR A 45 4.28 4.09 -4.31
CA TYR A 45 2.98 3.67 -4.82
C TYR A 45 2.45 4.60 -5.92
N THR A 46 1.48 4.07 -6.68
CA THR A 46 0.68 4.84 -7.65
C THR A 46 -0.80 4.73 -7.30
N CYS A 47 -1.58 5.76 -7.60
CA CYS A 47 -3.01 5.83 -7.36
C CYS A 47 -3.79 5.92 -8.68
N ALA A 48 -4.98 5.34 -8.71
CA ALA A 48 -5.90 5.45 -9.83
C ALA A 48 -6.30 6.91 -10.19
N CYS A 49 -6.08 7.88 -9.29
CA CYS A 49 -6.27 9.31 -9.60
C CYS A 49 -5.13 9.92 -10.45
N GLY A 50 -4.07 9.16 -10.73
CA GLY A 50 -2.90 9.61 -11.49
C GLY A 50 -1.72 10.09 -10.63
N HIS A 51 -1.90 10.18 -9.31
CA HIS A 51 -0.81 10.52 -8.38
C HIS A 51 0.08 9.31 -8.10
N GLY A 52 1.38 9.53 -7.91
CA GLY A 52 2.30 8.55 -7.36
C GLY A 52 3.34 9.26 -6.52
N GLU A 53 3.76 8.61 -5.44
CA GLU A 53 4.75 9.15 -4.50
C GLU A 53 5.55 8.03 -3.84
N THR A 54 6.69 8.43 -3.29
CA THR A 54 7.55 7.62 -2.44
C THR A 54 7.52 8.22 -1.05
N VAL A 55 7.23 7.38 -0.05
CA VAL A 55 7.07 7.78 1.35
C VAL A 55 7.94 6.89 2.23
N GLU A 56 8.51 7.44 3.30
CA GLU A 56 9.20 6.66 4.31
C GLU A 56 8.17 5.99 5.22
N LEU A 57 8.03 4.67 5.12
CA LEU A 57 6.97 3.91 5.80
C LEU A 57 7.10 3.96 7.33
N SER A 58 8.31 4.20 7.85
CA SER A 58 8.57 4.32 9.28
C SER A 58 7.86 5.52 9.93
N THR A 59 7.60 6.56 9.15
CA THR A 59 6.95 7.81 9.60
C THR A 59 5.62 8.09 8.91
N PHE A 60 5.30 7.38 7.83
CA PHE A 60 4.07 7.54 7.08
C PHE A 60 2.91 6.71 7.66
N ASP A 61 2.01 7.38 8.38
CA ASP A 61 0.86 6.78 9.05
C ASP A 61 -0.45 6.81 8.23
N HIS A 62 -0.39 7.28 6.98
CA HIS A 62 -1.56 7.45 6.13
C HIS A 62 -1.85 6.20 5.28
N GLY A 63 -2.17 5.09 5.95
CA GLY A 63 -2.51 3.82 5.29
C GLY A 63 -3.15 2.80 6.22
N LYS A 64 -3.35 1.58 5.72
CA LYS A 64 -3.91 0.47 6.50
C LYS A 64 -3.17 -0.84 6.25
N LEU A 65 -3.17 -1.71 7.26
CA LEU A 65 -2.78 -3.11 7.12
C LEU A 65 -3.97 -3.95 6.65
N VAL A 66 -3.72 -4.89 5.76
CA VAL A 66 -4.69 -5.88 5.30
C VAL A 66 -4.84 -6.96 6.36
N TRP A 67 -6.03 -7.04 6.95
CA TRP A 67 -6.36 -7.78 8.17
C TRP A 67 -6.27 -9.30 8.09
N LYS A 68 -6.09 -9.88 6.89
CA LYS A 68 -5.88 -11.33 6.69
C LYS A 68 -4.41 -11.72 6.57
N VAL A 69 -3.48 -10.77 6.71
CA VAL A 69 -2.07 -11.03 6.46
C VAL A 69 -1.32 -11.26 7.75
N ASP A 70 -0.76 -12.46 7.88
CA ASP A 70 0.36 -12.71 8.76
C ASP A 70 1.63 -12.22 8.04
N TRP A 71 2.02 -10.98 8.29
CA TRP A 71 3.19 -10.40 7.64
C TRP A 71 4.42 -10.62 8.52
N PRO A 72 5.43 -11.36 8.06
CA PRO A 72 6.65 -11.57 8.81
C PRO A 72 7.53 -10.31 8.70
N MET A 73 7.17 -9.24 9.40
CA MET A 73 8.16 -8.20 9.70
C MET A 73 9.08 -8.77 10.77
N ARG A 74 10.21 -9.33 10.32
CA ARG A 74 11.41 -9.57 11.13
C ARG A 74 12.39 -8.45 10.90
#